data_AF-A0A839JAB9-F1
#
_entry.id   AF-A0A839JAB9-F1
#
_cell.length_a   1.000
_cell.length_b   1.000
_cell.length_c   1.000
_cell.angle_alpha   90.00
_cell.angle_beta   90.00
_cell.angle_gamma   90.00
#
_symmetry.space_group_name_H-M   'P 1'
#
loop_
_entity.id
_entity.type
_entity.pdbx_description
1 polymer ?
#
loop_
_entity_poly.entity_id
_entity_poly.type
_entity_poly.pdbx_seq_one_letter_code
_entity_poly.pdbx_strand_id
1 'polypeptide(L)'
;MSRPVTPVDPSLWVDAAPFAAHLLHLSASSGVPWAMVAAHAHVPLRAAERLVGVPGTRRLRKLPRALAQRLLAIDPVELSRLRSVWVAAGPASNRVAELVARGVPVTRVARVLACSPDLVARLADGTPASVPADIALRARVAAETADRAFLRRATRAA
;
A
#
# COMPACT_ATOMS: atom_id res chain seq x y z
N MET A 1 35.42 13.06 -10.59
CA MET A 1 34.68 12.34 -11.65
C MET A 1 33.20 12.65 -11.49
N SER A 2 32.63 13.48 -12.36
CA SER A 2 31.21 13.87 -12.29
C SER A 2 30.33 12.73 -12.79
N ARG A 3 29.37 12.27 -11.97
CA ARG A 3 28.34 11.32 -12.41
C ARG A 3 27.56 11.96 -13.58
N PRO A 4 27.41 11.29 -14.73
CA PRO A 4 26.55 11.79 -15.78
C PRO A 4 25.12 11.84 -15.25
N VAL A 5 24.55 13.04 -15.19
CA VAL A 5 23.14 13.24 -14.87
C VAL A 5 22.37 12.83 -16.13
N THR A 6 21.77 11.65 -16.12
CA THR A 6 20.90 11.20 -17.22
C THR A 6 19.73 12.18 -17.33
N PRO A 7 19.50 12.82 -18.49
CA PRO A 7 18.34 13.70 -18.66
C PRO A 7 17.07 12.87 -18.48
N VAL A 8 16.16 13.38 -17.65
CA VAL A 8 14.86 12.76 -17.42
C VAL A 8 14.03 12.94 -18.68
N ASP A 9 13.73 11.84 -19.38
CA ASP A 9 12.86 11.89 -20.56
C ASP A 9 11.45 12.35 -20.15
N PRO A 10 10.98 13.52 -20.63
CA PRO A 10 9.67 14.06 -20.27
C PRO A 10 8.51 13.18 -20.74
N SER A 11 8.70 12.30 -21.73
CA SER A 11 7.68 11.34 -22.19
C SER A 11 7.34 10.26 -21.15
N LEU A 12 8.18 10.12 -20.12
CA LEU A 12 8.00 9.19 -19.00
C LEU A 12 7.10 9.76 -17.89
N TRP A 13 6.60 10.98 -18.03
CA TRP A 13 5.79 11.64 -17.02
C TRP A 13 4.46 12.12 -17.58
N VAL A 14 3.39 11.85 -16.83
CA VAL A 14 2.03 12.27 -17.19
C VAL A 14 1.45 13.18 -16.11
N ASP A 15 0.41 13.93 -16.44
CA ASP A 15 -0.30 14.76 -15.46
C ASP A 15 -0.92 13.90 -14.38
N ALA A 16 -0.72 14.27 -13.12
CA ALA A 16 -1.15 13.46 -11.98
C ALA A 16 -2.66 13.60 -11.67
N ALA A 17 -3.28 14.73 -12.03
CA ALA A 17 -4.66 15.03 -11.63
C ALA A 17 -5.70 14.00 -12.12
N PRO A 18 -5.66 13.52 -13.38
CA PRO A 18 -6.58 12.47 -13.84
C PRO A 18 -6.43 11.17 -13.03
N PHE A 19 -5.20 10.77 -12.71
CA PHE A 19 -4.95 9.54 -11.94
C PHE A 19 -5.34 9.67 -10.47
N ALA A 20 -5.28 10.87 -9.89
CA ALA A 20 -5.84 11.15 -8.58
C ALA A 20 -7.36 10.96 -8.56
N ALA A 21 -8.06 11.54 -9.55
CA ALA A 21 -9.49 11.37 -9.71
C ALA A 21 -9.86 9.90 -9.94
N HIS A 22 -9.11 9.21 -10.81
CA HIS A 22 -9.33 7.80 -11.11
C HIS A 22 -9.13 6.90 -9.88
N LEU A 23 -8.06 7.09 -9.10
CA LEU A 23 -7.82 6.33 -7.86
C LEU A 23 -8.95 6.53 -6.83
N LEU A 24 -9.45 7.77 -6.69
CA LEU A 24 -10.59 8.06 -5.81
C LEU A 24 -11.88 7.45 -6.34
N HIS A 25 -12.10 7.47 -7.65
CA HIS A 25 -13.24 6.83 -8.29
C HIS A 25 -13.23 5.31 -8.08
N LEU A 26 -12.11 4.63 -8.33
CA LEU A 26 -11.93 3.19 -8.06
C LEU A 26 -12.25 2.86 -6.60
N SER A 27 -11.78 3.69 -5.68
CA SER A 27 -12.05 3.50 -4.25
C SER A 27 -13.54 3.62 -3.93
N ALA A 28 -14.21 4.64 -4.47
CA ALA A 28 -15.63 4.88 -4.25
C ALA A 28 -16.51 3.80 -4.89
N SER A 29 -16.20 3.37 -6.11
CA SER A 29 -17.02 2.39 -6.85
C SER A 29 -16.87 0.96 -6.35
N SER A 30 -15.69 0.58 -5.86
CA SER A 30 -15.42 -0.77 -5.31
C SER A 30 -15.69 -0.90 -3.81
N GLY A 31 -15.81 0.21 -3.08
CA GLY A 31 -15.85 0.22 -1.61
C GLY A 31 -14.50 -0.13 -0.95
N VAL A 32 -13.44 -0.29 -1.73
CA VAL A 32 -12.09 -0.58 -1.24
C VAL A 32 -11.36 0.73 -0.95
N PRO A 33 -10.71 0.91 0.21
CA PRO A 33 -9.96 2.14 0.50
C PRO A 33 -8.86 2.44 -0.53
N TRP A 34 -8.68 3.71 -0.91
CA TRP A 34 -7.69 4.13 -1.92
C TRP A 34 -6.27 3.59 -1.65
N ALA A 35 -5.88 3.45 -0.38
CA ALA A 35 -4.57 2.91 0.01
C ALA A 35 -4.42 1.43 -0.38
N MET A 36 -5.50 0.66 -0.27
CA MET A 36 -5.54 -0.74 -0.71
C MET A 36 -5.58 -0.83 -2.24
N VAL A 37 -6.31 0.05 -2.93
CA VAL A 37 -6.30 0.14 -4.39
C VAL A 37 -4.89 0.43 -4.91
N ALA A 38 -4.20 1.40 -4.31
CA ALA A 38 -2.82 1.72 -4.64
C ALA A 38 -1.87 0.53 -4.37
N ALA A 39 -2.03 -0.14 -3.22
CA ALA A 39 -1.25 -1.33 -2.91
C ALA A 39 -1.50 -2.47 -3.91
N HIS A 40 -2.74 -2.65 -4.38
CA HIS A 40 -3.12 -3.62 -5.40
C HIS A 40 -2.47 -3.28 -6.75
N ALA A 41 -2.47 -2.01 -7.18
CA ALA A 41 -1.72 -1.56 -8.36
C ALA A 41 -0.19 -1.51 -8.16
N HIS A 42 0.34 -1.96 -7.02
CA HIS A 42 1.77 -1.81 -6.70
C HIS A 42 2.28 -0.37 -6.85
N VAL A 43 1.44 0.61 -6.53
CA VAL A 43 1.81 2.03 -6.40
C VAL A 43 2.26 2.26 -4.97
N PRO A 44 3.47 2.82 -4.74
CA PRO A 44 3.94 3.13 -3.39
C PRO A 44 2.94 4.02 -2.64
N LEU A 45 2.64 3.69 -1.39
CA LEU A 45 1.65 4.40 -0.58
C LEU A 45 1.98 5.89 -0.47
N ARG A 46 3.27 6.25 -0.37
CA ARG A 46 3.70 7.66 -0.36
C ARG A 46 3.35 8.39 -1.66
N ALA A 47 3.45 7.72 -2.81
CA ALA A 47 3.08 8.31 -4.09
C ALA A 47 1.55 8.49 -4.15
N ALA A 48 0.80 7.48 -3.72
CA ALA A 48 -0.66 7.54 -3.66
C ALA A 48 -1.18 8.62 -2.69
N GLU A 49 -0.59 8.78 -1.49
CA GLU A 49 -0.92 9.86 -0.55
C GLU A 49 -0.78 11.25 -1.17
N ARG A 50 0.34 11.47 -1.89
CA ARG A 50 0.60 12.73 -2.57
C ARG A 50 -0.28 12.92 -3.80
N LEU A 51 -0.74 11.82 -4.40
CA LEU A 51 -1.65 11.84 -5.54
C LEU A 51 -3.04 12.31 -5.08
N VAL A 52 -3.59 11.70 -4.02
CA VAL A 52 -4.91 12.07 -3.46
C VAL A 52 -4.87 13.34 -2.61
N GLY A 53 -3.68 13.77 -2.18
CA GLY A 53 -3.48 15.01 -1.45
C GLY A 53 -3.78 14.92 0.04
N VAL A 54 -3.32 13.85 0.69
CA VAL A 54 -3.42 13.67 2.15
C VAL A 54 -2.77 14.86 2.88
N PRO A 55 -3.39 15.42 3.95
CA PRO A 55 -2.81 16.50 4.73
C PRO A 55 -1.38 16.20 5.20
N GLY A 56 -0.51 17.22 5.17
CA GLY A 56 0.91 17.06 5.50
C GLY A 56 1.76 16.44 4.39
N THR A 57 1.22 16.25 3.18
CA THR A 57 1.98 15.81 2.01
C THR A 57 1.93 16.83 0.87
N ARG A 58 3.03 16.98 0.13
CA ARG A 58 3.07 17.83 -1.07
C ARG A 58 2.43 17.11 -2.25
N ARG A 59 1.33 17.66 -2.77
CA ARG A 59 0.62 17.11 -3.93
C ARG A 59 1.54 16.88 -5.13
N LEU A 60 1.36 15.75 -5.81
CA LEU A 60 2.05 15.44 -7.06
C LEU A 60 1.39 16.19 -8.23
N ARG A 61 2.20 16.83 -9.07
CA ARG A 61 1.75 17.44 -10.34
C ARG A 61 1.98 16.51 -11.52
N LYS A 62 3.07 15.72 -11.48
CA LYS A 62 3.43 14.73 -12.48
C LYS A 62 3.55 13.34 -11.83
N LEU A 63 3.16 12.32 -12.56
CA LEU A 63 3.24 10.92 -12.15
C LEU A 63 4.11 10.16 -13.18
N PRO A 64 5.01 9.25 -12.75
CA PRO A 64 5.70 8.38 -13.69
C PRO A 64 4.68 7.56 -14.48
N ARG A 65 4.84 7.51 -15.81
CA ARG A 65 3.95 6.81 -16.74
C ARG A 65 3.73 5.35 -16.35
N ALA A 66 4.77 4.67 -15.84
CA ALA A 66 4.67 3.30 -15.36
C ALA A 66 3.68 3.14 -14.18
N LEU A 67 3.64 4.09 -13.24
CA LEU A 67 2.65 4.06 -12.15
C LEU A 67 1.25 4.41 -12.66
N ALA A 68 1.18 5.30 -13.64
CA ALA A 68 -0.07 5.68 -14.29
C ALA A 68 -0.71 4.48 -15.01
N GLN A 69 0.08 3.70 -15.75
CA GLN A 69 -0.35 2.47 -16.42
C GLN A 69 -0.85 1.42 -15.42
N ARG A 70 -0.18 1.25 -14.29
CA ARG A 70 -0.63 0.33 -13.24
C ARG A 70 -1.99 0.71 -12.65
N LEU A 71 -2.25 2.01 -12.48
CA LEU A 71 -3.56 2.48 -12.01
C LEU A 71 -4.65 2.25 -13.06
N LEU A 72 -4.35 2.51 -14.34
CA LEU A 72 -5.31 2.29 -15.43
C LEU A 72 -5.63 0.82 -15.69
N ALA A 73 -4.71 -0.08 -15.35
CA ALA A 73 -4.88 -1.52 -15.53
C ALA A 73 -5.79 -2.15 -14.46
N ILE A 74 -6.22 -1.41 -13.43
CA ILE A 74 -7.12 -1.95 -12.41
C ILE A 74 -8.54 -2.10 -12.98
N ASP A 75 -9.08 -3.31 -12.86
CA ASP A 75 -10.51 -3.55 -13.01
C ASP A 75 -11.25 -3.36 -11.66
N PRO A 76 -12.25 -2.46 -11.56
CA PRO A 76 -13.08 -2.32 -10.37
C PRO A 76 -13.75 -3.62 -9.91
N VAL A 77 -14.09 -4.52 -10.83
CA VAL A 77 -14.72 -5.81 -10.51
C VAL A 77 -13.74 -6.72 -9.77
N GLU A 78 -12.47 -6.72 -10.13
CA GLU A 78 -11.43 -7.47 -9.42
C GLU A 78 -11.26 -6.97 -7.97
N LEU A 79 -11.32 -5.66 -7.76
CA LEU A 79 -11.26 -5.07 -6.42
C LEU A 79 -12.41 -5.55 -5.52
N SER A 80 -13.62 -5.68 -6.07
CA SER A 80 -14.79 -6.17 -5.31
C SER A 80 -14.64 -7.62 -4.85
N ARG A 81 -13.82 -8.41 -5.55
CA ARG A 81 -13.59 -9.84 -5.28
C ARG A 81 -12.44 -10.12 -4.31
N LEU A 82 -11.75 -9.09 -3.80
CA LEU A 82 -10.58 -9.28 -2.93
C LEU A 82 -10.85 -10.12 -1.67
N ARG A 83 -12.10 -10.12 -1.17
CA ARG A 83 -12.50 -10.94 -0.01
C ARG A 83 -12.75 -12.41 -0.35
N SER A 84 -13.06 -12.73 -1.60
CA SER A 84 -13.34 -14.09 -2.06
C SER A 84 -12.12 -14.77 -2.69
N VAL A 85 -11.08 -14.02 -3.02
CA VAL A 85 -9.83 -14.54 -3.59
C VAL A 85 -8.86 -14.90 -2.47
N TRP A 86 -8.37 -16.13 -2.47
CA TRP A 86 -7.37 -16.62 -1.52
C TRP A 86 -5.97 -16.56 -2.13
N VAL A 87 -5.00 -16.08 -1.36
CA VAL A 87 -3.59 -15.96 -1.76
C VAL A 87 -2.68 -16.60 -0.73
N ALA A 88 -1.43 -16.89 -1.11
CA ALA A 88 -0.43 -17.41 -0.19
C ALA A 88 -0.21 -16.44 1.00
N ALA A 89 -0.23 -16.99 2.21
CA ALA A 89 -0.14 -16.18 3.42
C ALA A 89 1.28 -15.72 3.75
N GLY A 90 2.33 -16.39 3.24
CA GLY A 90 3.73 -16.11 3.59
C GLY A 90 4.11 -14.62 3.58
N PRO A 91 3.83 -13.85 2.51
CA PRO A 91 4.10 -12.41 2.51
C PRO A 91 3.30 -11.61 3.54
N ALA A 92 2.09 -12.02 3.88
CA ALA A 92 1.28 -11.36 4.92
C ALA A 92 1.81 -11.72 6.31
N SER A 93 2.11 -13.00 6.55
CA SER A 93 2.71 -13.52 7.78
C SER A 93 4.00 -12.82 8.12
N ASN A 94 4.94 -12.70 7.17
CA ASN A 94 6.21 -12.00 7.39
C ASN A 94 6.02 -10.54 7.83
N ARG A 95 5.08 -9.82 7.19
CA ARG A 95 4.77 -8.43 7.54
C ARG A 95 4.12 -8.32 8.92
N VAL A 96 3.23 -9.24 9.26
CA VAL A 96 2.58 -9.26 10.58
C VAL A 96 3.59 -9.58 11.67
N ALA A 97 4.42 -10.61 11.48
CA ALA A 97 5.49 -10.96 12.40
C ALA A 97 6.45 -9.78 12.63
N GLU A 98 6.83 -9.08 11.57
CA GLU A 98 7.69 -7.89 11.67
C GLU A 98 7.01 -6.74 12.45
N LEU A 99 5.72 -6.49 12.22
CA LEU A 99 4.97 -5.48 12.98
C LEU A 99 4.92 -5.83 14.47
N VAL A 100 4.66 -7.09 14.81
CA VAL A 100 4.62 -7.57 16.20
C VAL A 100 6.01 -7.49 16.84
N ALA A 101 7.07 -7.91 16.13
CA ALA A 101 8.46 -7.84 16.60
C ALA A 101 8.92 -6.40 16.89
N ARG A 102 8.38 -5.42 16.16
CA ARG A 102 8.60 -3.98 16.41
C ARG A 102 7.77 -3.42 17.57
N GLY A 103 7.09 -4.28 18.32
CA GLY A 103 6.28 -3.92 19.50
C GLY A 103 4.90 -3.35 19.17
N VAL A 104 4.38 -3.52 17.94
CA VAL A 104 3.00 -3.12 17.62
C VAL A 104 2.04 -4.12 18.28
N PRO A 105 1.11 -3.68 19.16
CA PRO A 105 0.21 -4.60 19.84
C PRO A 105 -0.66 -5.40 18.86
N VAL A 106 -0.84 -6.70 19.12
CA VAL A 106 -1.66 -7.61 18.30
C VAL A 106 -3.07 -7.06 18.05
N THR A 107 -3.71 -6.48 19.07
CA THR A 107 -5.05 -5.86 18.96
C THR A 107 -5.07 -4.67 18.01
N ARG A 108 -3.96 -3.92 17.92
CA ARG A 108 -3.81 -2.81 16.97
C ARG A 108 -3.63 -3.34 15.55
N VAL A 109 -2.81 -4.38 15.36
CA VAL A 109 -2.63 -5.04 14.05
C VAL A 109 -3.96 -5.61 13.57
N ALA A 110 -4.72 -6.29 14.43
CA ALA A 110 -6.03 -6.86 14.13
C ALA A 110 -7.01 -5.80 13.64
N ARG A 111 -7.04 -4.61 14.26
CA ARG A 111 -7.87 -3.49 13.84
C ARG A 111 -7.51 -2.97 12.45
N VAL A 112 -6.21 -2.86 12.14
CA VAL A 112 -5.75 -2.39 10.82
C VAL A 112 -6.05 -3.41 9.73
N LEU A 113 -5.81 -4.69 10.01
CA LEU A 113 -6.11 -5.80 9.12
C LEU A 113 -7.61 -6.12 9.05
N ALA A 114 -8.44 -5.53 9.92
CA ALA A 114 -9.86 -5.81 10.03
C ALA A 114 -10.17 -7.32 10.18
N CYS A 115 -9.42 -7.98 11.08
CA CYS A 115 -9.56 -9.41 11.38
C CYS A 115 -9.51 -9.67 12.89
N SER A 116 -9.67 -10.94 13.29
CA SER A 116 -9.57 -11.33 14.70
C SER A 116 -8.13 -11.27 15.22
N PRO A 117 -7.92 -10.99 16.52
CA PRO A 117 -6.61 -11.11 17.16
C PRO A 117 -5.99 -12.52 17.01
N ASP A 118 -6.83 -13.56 17.00
CA ASP A 118 -6.40 -14.95 16.76
C ASP A 118 -5.76 -15.12 15.38
N LEU A 119 -6.37 -14.58 14.32
CA LEU A 119 -5.79 -14.65 12.99
C LEU A 119 -4.44 -13.92 12.93
N VAL A 120 -4.30 -12.80 13.65
CA VAL A 120 -3.02 -12.08 13.74
C VAL A 120 -1.96 -12.93 14.44
N ALA A 121 -2.29 -13.59 15.53
CA ALA A 121 -1.37 -14.50 16.23
C ALA A 121 -0.90 -15.63 15.29
N ARG A 122 -1.85 -16.31 14.63
CA ARG A 122 -1.55 -17.35 13.65
C ARG A 122 -0.69 -16.84 12.48
N LEU A 123 -0.94 -15.63 11.99
CA LEU A 123 -0.12 -15.01 10.95
C LEU A 123 1.29 -14.68 11.44
N ALA A 124 1.44 -14.21 12.68
CA ALA A 124 2.75 -13.94 13.28
C ALA A 124 3.57 -15.24 13.43
N ASP A 125 2.91 -16.35 13.74
CA ASP A 125 3.53 -17.68 13.85
C ASP A 125 3.68 -18.39 12.49
N GLY A 126 3.20 -17.78 11.39
CA GLY A 126 3.30 -18.34 10.04
C GLY A 126 2.42 -19.55 9.78
N THR A 127 1.43 -19.84 10.62
CA THR A 127 0.62 -21.07 10.55
C THR A 127 -0.31 -21.17 9.33
N PRO A 128 -1.04 -20.11 8.91
CA PRO A 128 -1.92 -20.20 7.75
C PRO A 128 -1.12 -20.39 6.47
N ALA A 129 -1.55 -21.31 5.60
CA ALA A 129 -0.99 -21.43 4.26
C ALA A 129 -1.53 -20.35 3.31
N SER A 130 -2.79 -19.94 3.51
CA SER A 130 -3.48 -18.95 2.68
C SER A 130 -4.32 -18.00 3.52
N VAL A 131 -4.56 -16.81 2.96
CA VAL A 131 -5.46 -15.78 3.50
C VAL A 131 -6.23 -15.11 2.37
N PRO A 132 -7.39 -14.49 2.66
CA PRO A 132 -8.04 -13.60 1.72
C PRO A 132 -7.10 -12.48 1.23
N ALA A 133 -7.21 -12.12 -0.06
CA ALA A 133 -6.36 -11.13 -0.69
C ALA A 133 -6.50 -9.74 -0.05
N ASP A 134 -7.68 -9.42 0.50
CA ASP A 134 -7.90 -8.18 1.25
C ASP A 134 -7.03 -8.09 2.53
N ILE A 135 -6.89 -9.20 3.27
CA ILE A 135 -6.00 -9.28 4.44
C ILE A 135 -4.54 -9.09 4.03
N ALA A 136 -4.10 -9.75 2.95
CA ALA A 136 -2.73 -9.61 2.45
C ALA A 136 -2.41 -8.17 2.04
N LEU A 137 -3.36 -7.48 1.38
CA LEU A 137 -3.22 -6.08 1.00
C LEU A 137 -3.20 -5.15 2.22
N ARG A 138 -4.07 -5.37 3.22
CA ARG A 138 -4.05 -4.60 4.47
C ARG A 138 -2.73 -4.76 5.21
N ALA A 139 -2.19 -5.98 5.28
CA ALA A 139 -0.87 -6.24 5.87
C ALA A 139 0.25 -5.48 5.13
N ARG A 140 0.19 -5.42 3.79
CA ARG A 140 1.12 -4.62 2.98
C ARG A 140 1.04 -3.12 3.30
N VAL A 141 -0.17 -2.56 3.32
CA VAL A 141 -0.39 -1.13 3.66
C VAL A 141 0.09 -0.83 5.08
N ALA A 142 -0.19 -1.72 6.03
CA ALA A 142 0.24 -1.58 7.42
C ALA A 142 1.77 -1.57 7.56
N ALA A 143 2.46 -2.50 6.89
CA ALA A 143 3.91 -2.57 6.89
C ALA A 143 4.56 -1.30 6.30
N GLU A 144 4.12 -0.87 5.10
CA GLU A 144 4.68 0.33 4.47
C GLU A 144 4.44 1.60 5.33
N THR A 145 3.30 1.67 6.01
CA THR A 145 3.00 2.76 6.95
C THR A 145 3.95 2.73 8.16
N ALA A 146 4.17 1.55 8.73
CA ALA A 146 5.06 1.37 9.89
C ALA A 146 6.52 1.66 9.53
N ASP A 147 7.01 1.19 8.38
CA ASP A 147 8.37 1.46 7.89
C ASP A 147 8.62 2.96 7.77
N ARG A 148 7.67 3.68 7.20
CA ARG A 148 7.77 5.14 7.06
C ARG A 148 7.74 5.86 8.40
N ALA A 149 6.92 5.41 9.34
CA ALA A 149 6.89 5.98 10.69
C ALA A 149 8.20 5.71 11.44
N PHE A 150 8.77 4.52 11.28
CA PHE A 150 10.06 4.14 11.84
C PHE A 150 11.19 5.01 11.27
N LEU A 151 11.31 5.10 9.94
CA LEU A 151 12.32 5.93 9.27
C LEU A 151 12.22 7.40 9.69
N ARG A 152 11.01 7.96 9.79
CA ARG A 152 10.80 9.34 10.25
C ARG A 152 11.27 9.58 11.69
N ARG A 153 11.15 8.60 12.58
CA ARG A 153 11.66 8.69 13.95
C ARG A 153 13.18 8.63 13.97
N ALA A 154 13.77 7.68 13.23
CA ALA A 154 15.22 7.52 13.15
C ALA A 154 15.92 8.79 12.63
N THR A 155 15.38 9.43 11.59
CA THR A 155 15.97 10.66 11.01
C THR A 155 15.72 11.93 11.82
N ARG A 156 14.86 11.89 12.84
CA ARG A 156 14.62 13.03 13.76
C ARG A 156 15.47 12.96 15.03
N ALA A 157 16.00 11.77 15.32
CA ALA A 157 16.85 11.50 16.48
C ALA A 157 18.35 11.68 16.16
N ALA A 158 18.69 11.95 14.89
CA ALA A 158 20.02 12.28 14.39
C ALA A 158 20.09 13.76 14.05
#